data_AF-A0A6B2C7I1-F1
#
_entry.id   AF-A0A6B2C7I1-F1
#
_cell.length_a   1.000
_cell.length_b   1.000
_cell.length_c   1.000
_cell.angle_alpha   90.00
_cell.angle_beta   90.00
_cell.angle_gamma   90.00
#
_symmetry.space_group_name_H-M   'P 1'
#
loop_
_entity.id
_entity.type
_entity.pdbx_description
1 polymer ?
#
loop_
_entity_poly.entity_id
_entity_poly.type
_entity_poly.pdbx_seq_one_letter_code
_entity_poly.pdbx_strand_id
1 'polypeptide(L)'
;MWKIKVPENAIKHIMKRHKDWIRMLGLEDKEEIRRFINEIISQPDEVYKDDIRRNVKYYLRKLDDKFLCVIVRNDEVVTAYLINWEKYNKYRVKRWSLNLFFR
;
A
#
# COMPACT_ATOMS: atom_id res chain seq x y z
N MET A 1 -16.40 -10.27 4.81
CA MET A 1 -15.48 -9.11 4.72
C MET A 1 -14.08 -9.61 5.07
N TRP A 2 -13.15 -9.65 4.12
CA TRP A 2 -11.79 -10.13 4.39
C TRP A 2 -11.08 -9.08 5.25
N LYS A 3 -10.84 -9.38 6.52
CA LYS A 3 -10.22 -8.43 7.46
C LYS A 3 -8.71 -8.45 7.24
N ILE A 4 -8.23 -7.60 6.33
CA ILE A 4 -6.79 -7.41 6.12
C ILE A 4 -6.17 -6.93 7.43
N LYS A 5 -5.07 -7.56 7.84
CA LYS A 5 -4.38 -7.24 9.09
C LYS A 5 -3.21 -6.29 8.83
N VAL A 6 -2.99 -5.37 9.75
CA VAL A 6 -1.81 -4.49 9.77
C VAL A 6 -0.93 -4.87 10.97
N PRO A 7 -0.02 -5.85 10.79
CA PRO A 7 0.74 -6.39 11.91
C PRO A 7 1.83 -5.41 12.37
N GLU A 8 2.16 -5.47 13.66
CA GLU A 8 3.13 -4.56 14.31
C GLU A 8 4.52 -4.60 13.65
N ASN A 9 4.96 -5.76 13.16
CA ASN A 9 6.23 -5.91 12.44
C ASN A 9 6.25 -5.12 11.12
N ALA A 10 5.12 -5.02 10.40
CA ALA A 10 5.01 -4.23 9.19
C ALA A 10 5.10 -2.73 9.51
N ILE A 11 4.43 -2.28 10.58
CA ILE A 11 4.54 -0.88 11.06
C ILE A 11 5.99 -0.55 11.42
N LYS A 12 6.65 -1.40 12.21
CA LYS A 12 8.08 -1.22 12.56
C LYS A 12 8.97 -1.19 11.32
N HIS A 13 8.71 -2.04 10.33
CA HIS A 13 9.44 -2.05 9.07
C HIS A 13 9.28 -0.73 8.31
N ILE A 14 8.03 -0.25 8.19
CA ILE A 14 7.66 1.00 7.54
C ILE A 14 8.34 2.20 8.20
N MET A 15 8.23 2.33 9.53
CA MET A 15 8.90 3.41 10.28
C MET A 15 10.42 3.40 10.10
N LYS A 16 11.02 2.21 9.94
CA LYS A 16 12.47 2.07 9.76
C LYS A 16 12.92 2.43 8.34
N ARG A 17 12.15 2.04 7.31
CA ARG A 17 12.58 2.06 5.91
C ARG A 17 11.94 3.16 5.06
N HIS A 18 10.79 3.68 5.46
CA HIS A 18 9.95 4.57 4.65
C HIS A 18 9.54 5.81 5.44
N LYS A 19 10.55 6.51 6.00
CA LYS A 19 10.37 7.74 6.79
C LYS A 19 9.95 8.95 5.95
N ASP A 20 10.16 8.87 4.65
CA ASP A 20 9.89 9.92 3.66
C ASP A 20 8.42 10.32 3.67
N TRP A 21 7.51 9.37 3.48
CA TRP A 21 6.08 9.68 3.45
C TRP A 21 5.48 9.90 4.83
N ILE A 22 6.03 9.25 5.86
CA ILE A 22 5.61 9.46 7.26
C ILE A 22 5.80 10.94 7.63
N ARG A 23 6.99 11.49 7.32
CA ARG A 23 7.29 12.91 7.56
C ARG A 23 6.47 13.83 6.67
N MET A 24 6.31 13.48 5.39
CA MET A 24 5.52 14.25 4.44
C MET A 24 4.06 14.42 4.89
N LEU A 25 3.49 13.37 5.50
CA LEU A 25 2.11 13.34 6.00
C LEU A 25 1.98 13.75 7.48
N GLY A 26 3.08 14.12 8.14
CA GLY A 26 3.07 14.55 9.53
C GLY A 26 2.64 13.47 10.53
N LEU A 27 2.87 12.19 10.23
CA LEU A 27 2.49 11.09 11.12
C LEU A 27 3.54 10.92 12.23
N GLU A 28 3.09 10.98 13.48
CA GLU A 28 3.93 11.05 14.67
C GLU A 28 4.18 9.67 15.30
N ASP A 29 3.20 8.77 15.23
CA ASP A 29 3.26 7.48 15.93
C ASP A 29 2.78 6.26 15.12
N LYS A 30 2.93 5.09 15.74
CA LYS A 30 2.57 3.79 15.15
C LYS A 30 1.07 3.64 14.90
N GLU A 31 0.24 4.17 15.78
CA GLU A 31 -1.21 4.08 15.68
C GLU A 31 -1.75 4.98 14.58
N GLU A 32 -1.15 6.15 14.36
CA GLU A 32 -1.45 7.01 13.22
C GLU A 32 -1.08 6.35 11.90
N ILE A 33 0.13 5.78 11.80
CA ILE A 33 0.56 5.01 10.63
C ILE A 33 -0.38 3.82 10.38
N ARG A 34 -0.76 3.10 11.43
CA ARG A 34 -1.70 1.97 11.33
C ARG A 34 -3.08 2.44 10.87
N ARG A 35 -3.62 3.51 11.44
CA ARG A 35 -4.91 4.09 11.05
C ARG A 35 -4.89 4.52 9.59
N PHE A 36 -3.84 5.21 9.16
CA PHE A 36 -3.68 5.65 7.78
C PHE A 36 -3.59 4.49 6.78
N ILE A 37 -2.83 3.44 7.10
CA ILE A 37 -2.79 2.23 6.27
C ILE A 37 -4.16 1.54 6.19
N ASN A 38 -4.90 1.44 7.29
CA ASN A 38 -6.25 0.89 7.30
C ASN A 38 -7.22 1.70 6.44
N GLU A 39 -7.10 3.03 6.46
CA GLU A 39 -7.90 3.92 5.60
C GLU A 39 -7.64 3.63 4.12
N ILE A 40 -6.37 3.55 3.70
CA ILE A 40 -6.00 3.23 2.31
C ILE A 40 -6.53 1.86 1.90
N ILE A 41 -6.47 0.86 2.78
CA ILE A 41 -7.00 -0.48 2.49
C ILE A 41 -8.53 -0.46 2.36
N SER A 42 -9.21 0.37 3.15
CA SER A 42 -10.68 0.46 3.17
C SER A 42 -11.24 1.27 2.01
N GLN A 43 -10.51 2.31 1.58
CA GLN A 43 -10.91 3.22 0.51
C GLN A 43 -9.71 3.54 -0.41
N PRO A 44 -9.18 2.54 -1.13
CA PRO A 44 -8.09 2.75 -2.07
C PRO A 44 -8.57 3.51 -3.30
N ASP A 45 -7.70 4.31 -3.92
CA ASP A 45 -8.01 4.91 -5.21
C ASP A 45 -7.92 3.86 -6.32
N GLU A 46 -6.95 2.94 -6.21
CA GLU A 46 -6.75 1.84 -7.14
C GLU A 46 -6.29 0.56 -6.43
N VAL A 47 -6.75 -0.60 -6.92
CA VAL A 47 -6.33 -1.92 -6.42
C VAL A 47 -5.89 -2.81 -7.57
N TYR A 48 -4.70 -3.41 -7.42
CA TYR A 48 -4.15 -4.36 -8.37
C TYR A 48 -3.82 -5.70 -7.71
N LYS A 49 -3.86 -6.76 -8.50
CA LYS A 49 -3.31 -8.08 -8.14
C LYS A 49 -1.94 -8.25 -8.81
N ASP A 50 -1.05 -9.00 -8.16
CA ASP A 50 0.20 -9.41 -8.78
C ASP A 50 -0.05 -10.60 -9.73
N ASP A 51 0.34 -10.46 -11.00
CA ASP A 51 0.15 -11.49 -12.03
C ASP A 51 1.03 -12.72 -11.81
N ILE A 52 2.17 -12.55 -11.13
CA ILE A 52 3.11 -13.63 -10.82
C ILE A 52 2.73 -14.26 -9.48
N ARG A 53 2.37 -13.44 -8.49
CA ARG A 53 2.09 -13.87 -7.11
C ARG A 53 0.62 -13.66 -6.76
N ARG A 54 -0.21 -14.66 -7.05
CA ARG A 54 -1.68 -14.60 -6.86
C ARG A 54 -2.16 -14.17 -5.46
N ASN A 55 -1.34 -14.33 -4.43
CA ASN A 55 -1.65 -13.94 -3.05
C ASN A 55 -1.22 -12.52 -2.68
N VAL A 56 -0.72 -11.72 -3.63
CA VAL A 56 -0.27 -10.34 -3.41
C VAL A 56 -1.26 -9.36 -4.07
N LYS A 57 -1.61 -8.32 -3.31
CA LYS A 57 -2.44 -7.20 -3.76
C LYS A 57 -1.73 -5.89 -3.46
N TYR A 58 -1.97 -4.90 -4.30
CA TYR A 58 -1.45 -3.54 -4.20
C TYR A 58 -2.60 -2.57 -4.04
N TYR A 59 -2.62 -1.83 -2.94
CA TYR A 59 -3.61 -0.78 -2.65
C TYR A 59 -2.90 0.55 -2.78
N LEU A 60 -3.42 1.40 -3.66
CA LEU A 60 -2.79 2.68 -4.00
C LEU A 60 -3.64 3.83 -3.51
N ARG A 61 -2.95 4.81 -2.92
CA ARG A 61 -3.45 6.16 -2.67
C ARG A 61 -2.62 7.14 -3.48
N LYS A 62 -3.27 8.02 -4.23
CA LYS A 62 -2.64 9.13 -4.96
C LYS A 62 -2.27 10.23 -3.97
N LEU A 63 -1.03 10.70 -4.04
CA LEU A 63 -0.48 11.78 -3.24
C LEU A 63 0.27 12.72 -4.19
N ASP A 64 -0.39 13.78 -4.64
CA ASP A 64 0.12 14.72 -5.65
C ASP A 64 0.73 14.02 -6.88
N ASP A 65 2.06 14.09 -7.04
CA ASP A 65 2.83 13.53 -8.15
C ASP A 65 3.25 12.06 -7.95
N LYS A 66 2.87 11.46 -6.81
CA LYS A 66 3.27 10.12 -6.38
C LYS A 66 2.06 9.28 -5.97
N PHE A 67 2.34 8.00 -5.77
CA PHE A 67 1.39 7.06 -5.21
C PHE A 67 2.01 6.43 -3.97
N LEU A 68 1.25 6.36 -2.88
CA LEU A 68 1.58 5.48 -1.77
C LEU A 68 1.03 4.09 -2.08
N CYS A 69 1.93 3.12 -2.20
CA CYS A 69 1.62 1.75 -2.54
C CYS A 69 1.71 0.86 -1.30
N VAL A 70 0.57 0.42 -0.77
CA VAL A 70 0.47 -0.55 0.31
C VAL A 70 0.43 -1.96 -0.28
N ILE A 71 1.35 -2.82 0.15
CA ILE A 71 1.42 -4.21 -0.30
C ILE A 71 0.81 -5.13 0.75
N VAL A 72 -0.16 -5.93 0.30
CA VAL A 72 -0.83 -6.94 1.12
C VAL A 72 -0.49 -8.32 0.55
N ARG A 73 -0.08 -9.25 1.40
CA ARG A 73 0.18 -10.66 1.06
C ARG A 73 -0.54 -11.57 2.03
N ASN A 74 -1.32 -12.53 1.53
CA ASN A 74 -2.16 -13.41 2.36
C ASN A 74 -3.03 -12.63 3.36
N ASP A 75 -3.61 -11.52 2.90
CA ASP A 75 -4.43 -10.59 3.72
C ASP A 75 -3.69 -9.96 4.91
N GLU A 76 -2.36 -9.88 4.87
CA GLU A 76 -1.54 -9.11 5.81
C GLU A 76 -0.71 -8.04 5.09
N VAL A 77 -0.67 -6.83 5.64
CA VAL A 77 0.22 -5.78 5.16
C VAL A 77 1.66 -6.21 5.39
N VAL A 78 2.48 -6.14 4.34
CA VAL A 78 3.91 -6.45 4.43
C VAL A 78 4.78 -5.19 4.39
N THR A 79 4.35 -4.14 3.67
CA THR A 79 5.04 -2.85 3.61
C THR A 79 4.17 -1.79 2.92
N ALA A 80 4.58 -0.52 3.00
CA ALA A 80 4.02 0.60 2.26
C ALA A 80 5.13 1.59 1.87
N TYR A 81 5.17 2.02 0.61
CA TYR A 81 6.19 2.94 0.10
C TYR A 81 5.68 3.82 -1.06
N LEU A 82 6.32 4.97 -1.24
CA LEU A 82 6.04 5.87 -2.37
C LEU A 82 6.58 5.31 -3.68
N ILE A 83 5.81 5.47 -4.74
CA ILE A 83 6.22 5.25 -6.12
C ILE A 83 5.88 6.48 -6.95
N ASN A 84 6.78 6.84 -7.88
CA ASN A 84 6.52 7.84 -8.89
C ASN A 84 5.74 7.24 -10.07
N TRP A 85 5.31 8.09 -11.00
CA TRP A 85 4.59 7.69 -12.20
C TRP A 85 5.37 6.67 -13.04
N GLU A 86 6.68 6.84 -13.25
CA GLU A 86 7.49 5.88 -14.03
C GLU A 86 7.40 4.46 -13.46
N LYS A 87 7.59 4.31 -12.14
CA LYS A 87 7.56 3.02 -11.46
C LYS A 87 6.15 2.43 -11.42
N TYR A 88 5.13 3.26 -11.20
CA TYR A 88 3.74 2.83 -11.29
C TYR A 88 3.45 2.29 -12.71
N ASN A 89 3.85 3.00 -13.78
CA ASN A 89 3.56 2.59 -15.15
C ASN A 89 4.26 1.26 -15.49
N LYS A 90 5.53 1.14 -15.09
CA LYS A 90 6.29 -0.10 -15.25
C LYS A 90 5.58 -1.29 -14.59
N TYR A 91 5.04 -1.12 -13.39
CA TYR A 91 4.32 -2.19 -12.70
C TYR A 91 2.95 -2.47 -13.31
N ARG A 92 2.20 -1.43 -13.64
CA ARG A 92 0.90 -1.52 -14.33
C ARG A 92 0.98 -2.31 -15.63
N VAL A 93 2.04 -2.13 -16.40
CA VAL A 93 2.22 -2.81 -17.70
C VAL A 93 2.76 -4.23 -17.55
N LYS A 94 3.66 -4.49 -16.59
CA LYS A 94 4.45 -5.73 -16.56
C LYS A 94 4.07 -6.74 -15.48
N ARG A 95 3.28 -6.32 -14.47
CA ARG A 95 3.11 -7.12 -13.24
C ARG A 95 1.70 -7.06 -12.64
N TRP A 96 0.97 -5.99 -12.89
CA TRP A 96 -0.28 -5.72 -12.20
C TRP A 96 -1.48 -5.93 -13.12
N SER A 97 -2.38 -6.83 -12.74
CA SER A 97 -3.73 -6.90 -13.30
C SER A 97 -4.69 -6.08 -12.46
N LEU A 98 -5.51 -5.28 -13.14
CA LEU A 98 -6.53 -4.45 -12.49
C LEU A 98 -7.54 -5.35 -11.78
N ASN A 99 -7.76 -5.13 -10.49
CA ASN A 99 -8.74 -5.89 -9.74
C ASN A 99 -10.10 -5.21 -9.80
N LEU A 100 -10.89 -5.53 -10.83
CA LEU A 100 -12.22 -4.95 -11.08
C LEU A 100 -13.30 -5.28 -10.02
N PHE A 101 -12.97 -6.07 -8.99
CA PHE A 101 -13.92 -6.56 -7.99
C PHE A 101 -13.81 -5.88 -6.62
N PHE A 102 -13.15 -4.73 -6.52
CA PHE A 102 -13.18 -3.89 -5.31
C PHE A 102 -14.32 -2.86 -5.42
N ARG A 103 -15.54 -3.30 -5.10
CA ARG A 103 -16.69 -2.46 -4.77
C ARG A 103 -17.46 -3.13 -3.63
#